data_AF-A0A2A5M6F8-F1
#
_entry.id   AF-A0A2A5M6F8-F1
#
_cell.length_a   1.000
_cell.length_b   1.000
_cell.length_c   1.000
_cell.angle_alpha   90.00
_cell.angle_beta   90.00
_cell.angle_gamma   90.00
#
_symmetry.space_group_name_H-M   'P 1'
#
loop_
_entity.id
_entity.type
_entity.pdbx_description
1 polymer ?
#
loop_
_entity_poly.entity_id
_entity_poly.type
_entity_poly.pdbx_seq_one_letter_code
_entity_poly.pdbx_strand_id
1 'polypeptide(L)'
;AILIIAIFYTTKLSIVAFVVAGIAILVMLVLNILGITRKSFYFICSVILWISVLKSGVHATLAGIITAFFIPMQTKNGEAFLEEIYESLKFWLTFVILPLFAFANAGVNLSNIDMGAI
;
A
#
# COMPACT_ATOMS: atom_id res chain seq x y z
N ALA A 1 5.58 -2.46 -13.74
CA ALA A 1 5.10 -3.85 -13.54
C ALA A 1 3.77 -3.89 -12.80
N ILE A 2 3.70 -3.47 -11.52
CA ILE A 2 2.48 -3.58 -10.68
C ILE A 2 1.22 -2.98 -11.33
N LEU A 3 1.32 -1.79 -11.94
CA LEU A 3 0.19 -1.14 -12.61
C LEU A 3 -0.35 -1.95 -13.81
N ILE A 4 0.53 -2.61 -14.55
CA ILE A 4 0.16 -3.45 -15.70
C ILE A 4 -0.61 -4.68 -15.21
N ILE A 5 -0.10 -5.35 -14.16
CA ILE A 5 -0.76 -6.52 -13.57
C ILE A 5 -2.13 -6.13 -13.00
N ALA A 6 -2.25 -4.95 -12.40
CA ALA A 6 -3.54 -4.45 -11.92
C ALA A 6 -4.56 -4.24 -13.05
N ILE A 7 -4.16 -3.69 -14.20
CA ILE A 7 -5.07 -3.44 -15.32
C ILE A 7 -5.46 -4.74 -16.03
N PHE A 8 -4.50 -5.64 -16.26
CA PHE A 8 -4.71 -6.85 -17.06
C PHE A 8 -5.27 -8.05 -16.29
N TYR A 9 -5.10 -8.11 -14.96
CA TYR A 9 -5.51 -9.25 -14.13
C TYR A 9 -6.76 -9.00 -13.28
N THR A 10 -7.42 -7.83 -13.45
CA THR A 10 -8.68 -7.52 -12.78
C THR A 10 -9.85 -8.23 -13.48
N THR A 11 -10.34 -9.31 -12.88
CA THR A 11 -11.39 -10.16 -13.48
C THR A 11 -12.71 -10.21 -12.69
N LYS A 12 -12.73 -9.76 -11.43
CA LYS A 12 -13.94 -9.74 -10.58
C LYS A 12 -14.03 -8.46 -9.75
N LEU A 13 -14.58 -7.40 -10.34
CA LEU A 13 -14.83 -6.16 -9.63
C LEU A 13 -16.14 -6.25 -8.84
N SER A 14 -16.03 -6.23 -7.51
CA SER A 14 -17.20 -5.97 -6.65
C SER A 14 -17.53 -4.48 -6.67
N ILE A 15 -18.72 -4.13 -7.18
CA ILE A 15 -19.17 -2.74 -7.30
C ILE A 15 -19.18 -2.03 -5.95
N VAL A 16 -19.58 -2.74 -4.89
CA VAL A 16 -19.66 -2.21 -3.52
C VAL A 16 -18.27 -1.85 -3.02
N ALA A 17 -17.30 -2.75 -3.22
CA ALA A 17 -15.93 -2.54 -2.81
C ALA A 17 -15.27 -1.37 -3.56
N PHE A 18 -15.59 -1.20 -4.84
CA PHE A 18 -15.13 -0.06 -5.65
C PHE A 18 -15.70 1.27 -5.14
N VAL A 19 -16.98 1.32 -4.80
CA VAL A 19 -17.61 2.53 -4.22
C VAL A 19 -16.96 2.91 -2.88
N VAL A 20 -16.74 1.93 -1.99
CA VAL A 20 -16.09 2.20 -0.70
C VAL A 20 -14.64 2.67 -0.89
N ALA A 21 -13.90 2.09 -1.82
CA ALA A 21 -12.57 2.55 -2.18
C ALA A 21 -12.58 4.00 -2.70
N GLY A 22 -13.53 4.34 -3.58
CA GLY A 22 -13.71 5.70 -4.09
C GLY A 22 -14.03 6.70 -2.99
N ILE A 23 -14.90 6.34 -2.03
CA ILE A 23 -15.23 7.18 -0.87
C ILE A 23 -13.99 7.38 0.01
N ALA A 24 -13.22 6.33 0.30
CA ALA A 24 -12.00 6.44 1.11
C ALA A 24 -10.98 7.38 0.47
N ILE A 25 -10.78 7.27 -0.85
CA ILE A 25 -9.92 8.19 -1.62
C ILE A 25 -10.44 9.62 -1.55
N LEU A 26 -11.75 9.82 -1.73
CA LEU A 26 -12.36 11.15 -1.71
C LEU A 26 -12.23 11.80 -0.32
N VAL A 27 -12.39 11.03 0.76
CA VAL A 27 -12.15 11.50 2.13
C VAL A 27 -10.69 11.92 2.30
N MET A 28 -9.73 11.12 1.85
CA MET A 28 -8.31 11.48 1.93
C MET A 28 -7.98 12.73 1.10
N LEU A 29 -8.58 12.87 -0.08
CA LEU A 29 -8.45 14.05 -0.93
C LEU A 29 -8.98 15.30 -0.23
N VAL A 30 -10.17 15.23 0.38
CA VAL A 30 -10.75 16.34 1.14
C VAL A 30 -9.87 16.69 2.35
N LEU A 31 -9.37 15.70 3.09
CA LEU A 31 -8.46 15.93 4.22
C LEU A 31 -7.16 16.61 3.78
N ASN A 32 -6.62 16.24 2.61
CA ASN A 32 -5.43 16.84 2.03
C ASN A 32 -5.69 18.30 1.64
N ILE A 33 -6.79 18.59 0.94
CA ILE A 33 -7.17 19.97 0.55
C ILE A 33 -7.42 20.85 1.78
N LEU A 34 -8.05 20.32 2.83
CA LEU A 34 -8.26 21.04 4.09
C LEU A 34 -6.95 21.26 4.88
N GLY A 35 -5.86 20.61 4.47
CA GLY A 35 -4.56 20.65 5.12
C GLY A 35 -4.58 20.04 6.52
N ILE A 36 -5.41 19.02 6.74
CA ILE A 36 -5.46 18.27 8.00
C ILE A 36 -4.31 17.27 7.99
N THR A 37 -3.36 17.41 8.90
CA THR A 37 -2.13 16.59 8.99
C THR A 37 -2.13 15.66 10.20
N ARG A 38 -3.22 14.90 10.39
CA ARG A 38 -3.30 13.88 11.46
C ARG A 38 -3.01 12.49 10.91
N LYS A 39 -1.87 11.91 11.30
CA LYS A 39 -1.40 10.57 10.87
C LYS A 39 -2.49 9.49 10.99
N SER A 40 -3.25 9.49 12.07
CA SER A 40 -4.31 8.51 12.34
C SER A 40 -5.42 8.48 11.28
N PHE A 41 -5.83 9.64 10.74
CA PHE A 41 -6.90 9.67 9.74
C PHE A 41 -6.47 9.05 8.42
N TYR A 42 -5.26 9.38 7.95
CA TYR A 42 -4.71 8.78 6.73
C TYR A 42 -4.47 7.28 6.91
N PHE A 43 -4.03 6.83 8.09
CA PHE A 43 -3.86 5.42 8.40
C PHE A 43 -5.19 4.65 8.34
N ILE A 44 -6.24 5.16 9.00
CA ILE A 44 -7.57 4.52 8.99
C ILE A 44 -8.13 4.47 7.57
N CYS A 45 -8.05 5.57 6.81
CA CYS A 45 -8.51 5.60 5.42
C CYS A 45 -7.72 4.62 4.54
N SER A 46 -6.40 4.52 4.74
CA SER A 46 -5.54 3.56 4.04
C SER A 46 -5.96 2.11 4.30
N VAL A 47 -6.25 1.76 5.56
CA VAL A 47 -6.70 0.40 5.92
C VAL A 47 -8.07 0.10 5.28
N ILE A 48 -9.00 1.04 5.31
CA ILE A 48 -10.32 0.90 4.66
C ILE A 48 -10.15 0.71 3.15
N LEU A 49 -9.29 1.53 2.53
CA LEU A 49 -8.98 1.43 1.11
C LEU A 49 -8.36 0.07 0.77
N TRP A 50 -7.40 -0.39 1.58
CA TRP A 50 -6.73 -1.68 1.41
C TRP A 50 -7.70 -2.85 1.48
N ILE A 51 -8.60 -2.90 2.47
CA ILE A 51 -9.63 -3.94 2.60
C ILE A 51 -10.60 -3.91 1.42
N SER A 52 -11.00 -2.72 0.99
CA SER A 52 -11.93 -2.54 -0.12
C SER A 52 -11.30 -3.04 -1.43
N VAL A 53 -10.06 -2.64 -1.69
CA VAL A 53 -9.28 -3.08 -2.85
C VAL A 53 -9.11 -4.60 -2.85
N LEU A 54 -8.76 -5.19 -1.70
CA LEU A 54 -8.63 -6.65 -1.51
C LEU A 54 -9.91 -7.42 -1.88
N LYS A 55 -11.08 -6.92 -1.47
CA LYS A 55 -12.38 -7.54 -1.81
C LYS A 55 -12.80 -7.33 -3.27
N SER A 56 -12.31 -6.28 -3.91
CA SER A 56 -12.65 -5.92 -5.29
C SER A 56 -11.82 -6.66 -6.35
N GLY A 57 -10.88 -7.53 -5.95
CA GLY A 57 -9.96 -8.20 -6.87
C GLY A 57 -8.89 -7.28 -7.46
N VAL A 58 -8.87 -6.00 -7.07
CA VAL A 58 -7.80 -5.06 -7.39
C VAL A 58 -6.61 -5.31 -6.46
N HIS A 59 -5.40 -5.03 -6.94
CA HIS A 59 -4.18 -5.34 -6.20
C HIS A 59 -4.05 -4.48 -4.93
N ALA A 60 -3.99 -5.13 -3.77
CA ALA A 60 -3.89 -4.45 -2.47
C ALA A 60 -2.65 -3.53 -2.36
N THR A 61 -1.61 -3.78 -3.15
CA THR A 61 -0.43 -2.90 -3.28
C THR A 61 -0.75 -1.53 -3.87
N LEU A 62 -1.76 -1.41 -4.75
CA LEU A 62 -2.20 -0.11 -5.27
C LEU A 62 -2.78 0.79 -4.18
N ALA A 63 -3.47 0.22 -3.18
CA ALA A 63 -4.02 1.00 -2.08
C ALA A 63 -2.91 1.77 -1.35
N GLY A 64 -1.76 1.13 -1.09
CA GLY A 64 -0.61 1.78 -0.47
C GLY A 64 -0.02 2.91 -1.31
N ILE A 65 0.09 2.71 -2.62
CA ILE A 65 0.57 3.75 -3.56
C ILE A 65 -0.38 4.94 -3.55
N ILE A 66 -1.69 4.69 -3.73
CA ILE A 66 -2.72 5.73 -3.71
C ILE A 66 -2.67 6.51 -2.38
N THR A 67 -2.62 5.81 -1.25
CA THR A 67 -2.49 6.45 0.06
C THR A 67 -1.29 7.39 0.12
N ALA A 68 -0.11 6.96 -0.34
CA ALA A 68 1.09 7.78 -0.34
C ALA A 68 0.95 9.06 -1.20
N PHE A 69 0.29 8.96 -2.35
CA PHE A 69 0.00 10.13 -3.20
C PHE A 69 -0.94 11.14 -2.55
N PHE A 70 -1.86 10.68 -1.70
CA PHE A 70 -2.83 11.55 -1.03
C PHE A 70 -2.36 12.09 0.32
N ILE A 71 -1.22 11.64 0.85
CA ILE A 71 -0.60 12.23 2.05
C ILE A 71 0.04 13.57 1.67
N PRO A 72 -0.23 14.67 2.40
CA PRO A 72 0.35 15.97 2.11
C PRO A 72 1.87 15.96 2.36
N MET A 73 2.61 16.63 1.48
CA MET A 73 4.08 16.70 1.57
C MET A 73 4.55 17.56 2.76
N GLN A 74 3.84 18.66 3.05
CA GLN A 74 4.15 19.58 4.14
C GLN A 74 2.89 19.88 4.97
N THR A 75 3.06 20.15 6.26
CA THR A 75 2.00 20.69 7.11
C THR A 75 1.74 22.17 6.79
N LYS A 76 0.63 22.73 7.29
CA LYS A 76 0.39 24.18 7.20
C LYS A 76 1.49 25.03 7.84
N ASN A 77 2.29 24.42 8.74
CA ASN A 77 3.39 25.07 9.44
C ASN A 77 4.74 24.90 8.71
N GLY A 78 4.76 24.26 7.53
CA GLY A 78 5.99 24.02 6.75
C GLY A 78 6.80 22.80 7.19
N GLU A 79 6.27 21.96 8.08
CA GLU A 79 6.96 20.73 8.53
C GLU A 79 6.79 19.60 7.50
N ALA A 80 7.84 18.81 7.26
CA ALA A 80 7.84 17.74 6.27
C ALA A 80 7.06 16.49 6.75
N PHE A 81 5.72 16.56 6.69
CA PHE A 81 4.82 15.52 7.20
C PHE A 81 5.00 14.14 6.56
N LEU A 82 5.19 14.09 5.24
CA LEU A 82 5.39 12.82 4.52
C LEU A 82 6.72 12.15 4.94
N GLU A 83 7.77 12.96 5.11
CA GLU A 83 9.09 12.50 5.55
C GLU A 83 9.04 11.94 6.97
N GLU A 84 8.28 12.58 7.86
CA GLU A 84 8.06 12.08 9.22
C GLU A 84 7.37 10.70 9.23
N ILE A 85 6.34 10.51 8.40
CA ILE A 85 5.67 9.21 8.24
C ILE A 85 6.64 8.17 7.66
N TYR A 86 7.42 8.56 6.66
CA TYR A 86 8.38 7.69 6.00
C TYR A 86 9.47 7.22 6.97
N GLU A 87 10.12 8.12 7.71
CA GLU A 87 11.15 7.77 8.68
C GLU A 87 10.59 6.90 9.81
N SER A 88 9.37 7.15 10.28
CA SER A 88 8.71 6.27 11.24
C SER A 88 8.43 4.86 10.70
N LEU A 89 8.16 4.72 9.39
CA LEU A 89 7.86 3.44 8.76
C LEU A 89 9.12 2.69 8.34
N LYS A 90 10.19 3.40 7.97
CA LYS A 90 11.43 2.87 7.42
C LYS A 90 12.08 1.83 8.33
N PHE A 91 12.08 2.05 9.64
CA PHE A 91 12.60 1.07 10.61
C PHE A 91 11.82 -0.26 10.53
N TRP A 92 10.49 -0.21 10.62
CA TRP A 92 9.63 -1.39 10.50
C TRP A 92 9.74 -2.06 9.12
N LEU A 93 9.82 -1.26 8.06
CA LEU A 93 9.96 -1.76 6.70
C LEU A 93 11.26 -2.55 6.53
N THR A 94 12.38 -1.95 6.93
CA THR A 94 13.73 -2.48 6.65
C THR A 94 14.07 -3.67 7.55
N PHE A 95 13.70 -3.62 8.83
CA PHE A 95 14.08 -4.65 9.79
C PHE A 95 13.04 -5.75 9.99
N VAL A 96 11.78 -5.53 9.61
CA VAL A 96 10.69 -6.49 9.87
C VAL A 96 10.01 -6.91 8.57
N ILE A 97 9.43 -5.96 7.83
CA ILE A 97 8.58 -6.29 6.68
C ILE A 97 9.42 -6.92 5.55
N LEU A 98 10.56 -6.32 5.21
CA LEU A 98 11.40 -6.78 4.10
C LEU A 98 12.03 -8.15 4.38
N PRO A 99 12.67 -8.40 5.54
CA PRO A 99 13.20 -9.73 5.86
C PRO A 99 12.13 -10.80 5.94
N LEU A 100 10.96 -10.49 6.54
CA LEU A 100 9.86 -11.44 6.63
C LEU A 100 9.29 -11.79 5.26
N PHE A 101 9.09 -10.78 4.40
CA PHE A 101 8.63 -10.98 3.03
C PHE A 101 9.62 -11.81 2.21
N ALA A 102 10.91 -11.50 2.32
CA ALA A 102 11.97 -12.26 1.67
C ALA A 102 11.99 -13.69 2.19
N PHE A 103 11.96 -13.92 3.51
CA PHE A 103 11.95 -15.25 4.08
C PHE A 103 10.76 -16.10 3.60
N ALA A 104 9.55 -15.52 3.57
CA ALA A 104 8.33 -16.23 3.17
C ALA A 104 8.30 -16.59 1.67
N ASN A 105 8.89 -15.77 0.81
CA ASN A 105 8.80 -15.93 -0.66
C ASN A 105 10.10 -16.39 -1.33
N ALA A 106 11.25 -16.29 -0.67
CA ALA A 106 12.57 -16.67 -1.20
C ALA A 106 12.97 -18.10 -0.82
N GLY A 107 12.07 -18.89 -0.21
CA GLY A 107 12.28 -20.30 0.08
C GLY A 107 12.49 -21.11 -1.20
N VAL A 108 13.73 -21.14 -1.71
CA VAL A 108 14.13 -21.96 -2.85
C VAL A 108 14.46 -23.34 -2.32
N ASN A 109 13.71 -24.34 -2.81
CA ASN A 109 13.95 -25.72 -2.44
C ASN A 109 15.19 -26.24 -3.17
N LEU A 110 16.33 -26.28 -2.46
CA LEU A 110 17.61 -26.79 -2.99
C LEU A 110 17.68 -28.32 -3.03
N SER A 111 16.70 -29.03 -2.46
CA SER A 111 16.69 -30.50 -2.44
C SER A 111 16.31 -31.14 -3.79
N ASN A 112 15.77 -30.35 -4.72
CA ASN A 112 15.54 -30.75 -6.11
C ASN A 112 16.67 -30.31 -7.07
N ILE A 113 17.82 -29.87 -6.54
CA ILE A 113 18.99 -29.63 -7.38
C ILE A 113 19.64 -30.98 -7.65
N ASP A 114 19.29 -31.56 -8.79
CA ASP A 114 19.92 -32.75 -9.31
C ASP A 114 21.39 -32.41 -9.63
N MET A 115 22.30 -32.67 -8.69
CA MET A 115 23.75 -32.57 -8.91
C MET A 115 24.28 -33.74 -9.78
N GLY A 116 23.40 -34.43 -10.51
CA GLY A 116 23.73 -35.58 -11.37
C GLY A 116 24.19 -35.23 -12.79
N ALA A 117 24.41 -33.95 -13.11
CA ALA A 117 24.82 -33.50 -14.44
C ALA A 117 26.15 -32.72 -14.45
N ILE A 118 27.07 -33.08 -13.56
CA ILE A 118 28.50 -32.72 -13.67
C ILE A 118 29.32 -34.00 -13.67
#